data_AF-A0A3M6GN01-F1
#
_entry.id   AF-A0A3M6GN01-F1
#
_cell.length_a   1.000
_cell.length_b   1.000
_cell.length_c   1.000
_cell.angle_alpha   90.00
_cell.angle_beta   90.00
_cell.angle_gamma   90.00
#
_symmetry.space_group_name_H-M   'P 1'
#
loop_
_entity.id
_entity.type
_entity.pdbx_description
1 polymer ?
#
loop_
_entity_poly.entity_id
_entity_poly.type
_entity_poly.pdbx_seq_one_letter_code
_entity_poly.pdbx_strand_id
1 'polypeptide(L)'
;AGQSSQQLLIGLPGSHSKWVQVERGRIVHFDTFMTGEVYAALCAHTILGRTMQPSEAFDEQAFDRGLSIALSDAGSAGPLSTIFSARTLGLTGQLAASAQPDYLSGLLIGHELGAIARLHLHNHEQLPAVILIGSDSLCTRYARGLAVCGFPGVTLAEQATERGLWQVAVQAGLIARRSSQHIREV
;
A
#
# COMPACT_ATOMS: atom_id res chain seq x y z
N ALA A 1 -20.36 9.46 25.58
CA ALA A 1 -20.89 8.91 24.32
C ALA A 1 -19.82 8.00 23.73
N GLY A 2 -20.12 6.72 23.53
CA GLY A 2 -19.13 5.66 23.35
C GLY A 2 -18.26 5.87 22.11
N GLN A 3 -16.95 5.96 22.31
CA GLN A 3 -15.98 5.70 21.25
C GLN A 3 -16.20 4.25 20.82
N SER A 4 -16.80 4.03 19.65
CA SER A 4 -16.74 2.70 19.05
C SER A 4 -15.25 2.33 18.97
N SER A 5 -14.93 1.10 19.37
CA SER A 5 -13.57 0.58 19.28
C SER A 5 -13.20 0.50 17.80
N GLN A 6 -12.66 1.59 17.27
CA GLN A 6 -12.39 1.73 15.85
C GLN A 6 -11.19 0.84 15.52
N GLN A 7 -11.46 -0.28 14.86
CA GLN A 7 -10.43 -1.10 14.25
C GLN A 7 -9.78 -0.29 13.13
N LEU A 8 -8.46 -0.23 13.16
CA LEU A 8 -7.66 0.55 12.24
C LEU A 8 -6.63 -0.36 11.58
N LEU A 9 -6.43 -0.16 10.28
CA LEU A 9 -5.35 -0.78 9.53
C LEU A 9 -4.34 0.28 9.11
N ILE A 10 -3.08 0.10 9.45
CA ILE A 10 -2.00 0.99 9.04
C ILE A 10 -1.16 0.28 7.98
N GLY A 11 -1.16 0.82 6.76
CA GLY A 11 -0.29 0.37 5.68
C GLY A 11 1.00 1.19 5.63
N LEU A 12 2.13 0.51 5.55
CA LEU A 12 3.45 1.12 5.35
C LEU A 12 4.08 0.57 4.06
N PRO A 13 3.66 1.06 2.88
CA PRO A 13 4.20 0.61 1.60
C PRO A 13 5.70 0.83 1.46
N GLY A 14 6.39 -0.11 0.81
CA GLY A 14 7.82 0.02 0.50
C GLY A 14 8.38 -1.23 -0.15
N SER A 15 9.71 -1.42 -0.08
CA SER A 15 10.36 -2.68 -0.53
C SER A 15 9.69 -3.91 0.11
N HIS A 16 9.38 -3.80 1.40
CA HIS A 16 8.42 -4.68 2.05
C HIS A 16 7.33 -3.81 2.65
N SER A 17 6.10 -4.05 2.23
CA SER A 17 4.92 -3.39 2.75
C SER A 17 4.51 -4.06 4.05
N LYS A 18 4.26 -3.26 5.08
CA LYS A 18 3.80 -3.75 6.40
C LYS A 18 2.37 -3.30 6.59
N TRP A 19 1.52 -4.22 7.04
CA TRP A 19 0.12 -3.95 7.35
C TRP A 19 -0.10 -4.24 8.82
N VAL A 20 -0.43 -3.21 9.59
CA VAL A 20 -0.48 -3.26 11.05
C VAL A 20 -1.92 -3.09 11.50
N GLN A 21 -2.47 -4.11 12.16
CA GLN A 21 -3.79 -4.05 12.76
C GLN A 21 -3.69 -3.43 14.15
N VAL A 22 -4.51 -2.39 14.37
CA VAL A 22 -4.59 -1.68 15.65
C VAL A 22 -6.00 -1.79 16.21
N GLU A 23 -6.08 -2.23 17.46
CA GLU A 23 -7.33 -2.32 18.21
C GLU A 23 -7.16 -1.65 19.57
N ARG A 24 -8.07 -0.73 19.90
CA ARG A 24 -8.09 -0.03 21.20
C ARG A 24 -6.71 0.58 21.55
N GLY A 25 -6.04 1.16 20.55
CA GLY A 25 -4.73 1.80 20.69
C GLY A 25 -3.55 0.83 20.85
N ARG A 26 -3.73 -0.47 20.58
CA ARG A 26 -2.68 -1.48 20.65
C ARG A 26 -2.49 -2.15 19.30
N ILE A 27 -1.23 -2.37 18.91
CA ILE A 27 -0.91 -3.23 17.77
C ILE A 27 -1.24 -4.67 18.18
N VAL A 28 -2.07 -5.35 17.40
CA VAL A 28 -2.50 -6.73 17.67
C VAL A 28 -1.95 -7.73 16.66
N HIS A 29 -1.65 -7.28 15.44
CA HIS A 29 -1.12 -8.13 14.36
C HIS A 29 -0.34 -7.30 13.35
N PHE A 30 0.59 -7.94 12.63
CA PHE A 30 1.16 -7.36 11.43
C PHE A 30 1.43 -8.41 10.36
N ASP A 31 1.12 -8.07 9.11
CA ASP A 31 1.49 -8.84 7.92
C ASP A 31 2.57 -8.11 7.14
N THR A 32 3.50 -8.87 6.54
CA THR A 32 4.54 -8.32 5.67
C THR A 32 4.41 -8.92 4.27
N PHE A 33 4.41 -8.04 3.26
CA PHE A 33 4.42 -8.41 1.85
C PHE A 33 5.68 -7.85 1.20
N MET A 34 6.46 -8.68 0.50
CA MET A 34 7.70 -8.26 -0.18
C MET A 34 7.42 -7.63 -1.56
N THR A 35 6.29 -6.95 -1.73
CA THR A 35 5.77 -6.50 -3.02
C THR A 35 6.75 -5.60 -3.77
N GLY A 36 7.35 -4.62 -3.09
CA GLY A 36 8.31 -3.70 -3.70
C GLY A 36 9.64 -4.38 -4.08
N GLU A 37 10.16 -5.28 -3.24
CA GLU A 37 11.37 -6.04 -3.53
C GLU A 37 11.17 -7.01 -4.70
N VAL A 38 10.06 -7.75 -4.71
CA VAL A 38 9.69 -8.65 -5.80
C VAL A 38 9.48 -7.84 -7.09
N TYR A 39 8.80 -6.71 -7.04
CA TYR A 39 8.67 -5.80 -8.18
C TYR A 39 10.03 -5.40 -8.76
N ALA A 40 10.95 -4.93 -7.90
CA ALA A 40 12.29 -4.52 -8.32
C ALA A 40 13.06 -5.68 -8.95
N ALA A 41 13.02 -6.87 -8.35
CA ALA A 41 13.67 -8.06 -8.86
C ALA A 41 13.09 -8.52 -10.21
N LEU A 42 11.76 -8.50 -10.36
CA LEU A 42 11.08 -8.86 -11.61
C LEU A 42 11.46 -7.91 -12.75
N CYS A 43 11.48 -6.61 -12.48
CA CYS A 43 11.87 -5.57 -13.44
C CYS A 43 13.36 -5.64 -13.82
N ALA A 44 14.26 -5.86 -12.87
CA ALA A 44 15.70 -5.76 -13.10
C ALA A 44 16.39 -7.08 -13.48
N HIS A 45 15.87 -8.21 -12.98
CA HIS A 45 16.62 -9.48 -12.95
C HIS A 45 15.89 -10.67 -13.58
N THR A 46 14.71 -10.46 -14.18
CA THR A 46 13.99 -11.53 -14.86
C THR A 46 13.72 -11.22 -16.32
N ILE A 47 13.15 -12.20 -17.02
CA ILE A 47 12.73 -12.06 -18.41
C ILE A 47 11.62 -11.01 -18.60
N LEU A 48 10.88 -10.64 -17.56
CA LEU A 48 9.81 -9.64 -17.64
C LEU A 48 10.37 -8.25 -17.96
N GLY A 49 11.48 -7.87 -17.32
CA GLY A 49 12.13 -6.58 -17.52
C GLY A 49 12.70 -6.33 -18.92
N ARG A 50 12.94 -7.38 -19.71
CA ARG A 50 13.62 -7.26 -21.01
C ARG A 50 12.86 -6.46 -22.07
N THR A 51 11.55 -6.29 -21.89
CA THR A 51 10.68 -5.50 -22.78
C THR A 51 10.23 -4.18 -22.16
N MET A 52 10.66 -3.90 -20.94
CA MET A 52 10.29 -2.69 -20.20
C MET A 52 11.25 -1.54 -20.49
N GLN A 53 10.72 -0.33 -20.49
CA GLN A 53 11.50 0.90 -20.49
C GLN A 53 11.09 1.73 -19.26
N PRO A 54 12.03 2.17 -18.42
CA PRO A 54 11.70 3.06 -17.30
C PRO A 54 11.02 4.35 -17.79
N SER A 55 10.00 4.79 -17.05
CA SER A 55 9.29 6.04 -17.28
C SER A 55 9.14 6.76 -15.94
N GLU A 56 9.35 8.08 -15.93
CA GLU A 56 9.06 8.92 -14.76
C GLU A 56 7.57 9.24 -14.65
N ALA A 57 6.85 9.23 -15.78
CA ALA A 57 5.41 9.43 -15.82
C ALA A 57 4.70 8.15 -15.36
N PHE A 58 3.81 8.30 -14.38
CA PHE A 58 2.93 7.24 -13.90
C PHE A 58 1.79 6.99 -14.90
N ASP A 59 1.71 5.77 -15.44
CA ASP A 59 0.63 5.33 -16.30
C ASP A 59 -0.49 4.70 -15.45
N GLU A 60 -1.47 5.53 -15.07
CA GLU A 60 -2.63 5.11 -14.27
C GLU A 60 -3.43 3.98 -14.94
N GLN A 61 -3.59 4.01 -16.26
CA GLN A 61 -4.40 3.04 -16.99
C GLN A 61 -3.73 1.67 -17.00
N ALA A 62 -2.41 1.64 -17.21
CA ALA A 62 -1.63 0.42 -17.13
C ALA A 62 -1.68 -0.17 -15.72
N PHE A 63 -1.50 0.67 -14.70
CA PHE A 63 -1.62 0.27 -13.29
C PHE A 63 -2.99 -0.36 -12.99
N ASP A 64 -4.08 0.30 -13.36
CA ASP A 64 -5.43 -0.19 -13.13
C ASP A 64 -5.71 -1.50 -13.85
N ARG A 65 -5.19 -1.65 -15.06
CA ARG A 65 -5.31 -2.90 -15.81
C ARG A 65 -4.64 -4.04 -15.05
N GLY A 66 -3.43 -3.83 -14.52
CA GLY A 66 -2.74 -4.81 -13.69
C GLY A 66 -3.53 -5.15 -12.43
N LEU A 67 -3.98 -4.11 -11.72
CA LEU A 67 -4.81 -4.23 -10.51
C LEU A 67 -6.08 -5.05 -10.77
N SER A 68 -6.80 -4.75 -11.86
CA SER A 68 -8.01 -5.45 -12.26
C SER A 68 -7.76 -6.93 -12.54
N ILE A 69 -6.66 -7.29 -13.21
CA ILE A 69 -6.30 -8.70 -13.45
C ILE A 69 -6.05 -9.43 -12.13
N ALA A 70 -5.30 -8.83 -11.20
CA ALA A 70 -5.01 -9.44 -9.91
C ALA A 70 -6.27 -9.71 -9.07
N LEU A 71 -7.29 -8.84 -9.19
CA LEU A 71 -8.55 -8.94 -8.46
C LEU A 71 -9.63 -9.74 -9.22
N SER A 72 -9.35 -10.18 -10.45
CA SER A 72 -10.26 -11.00 -11.26
C SER A 72 -10.16 -12.49 -10.94
N ASP A 73 -11.05 -13.31 -11.52
CA ASP A 73 -11.00 -14.77 -11.45
C ASP A 73 -9.65 -15.34 -11.93
N ALA A 74 -9.02 -14.71 -12.94
CA ALA A 74 -7.70 -15.12 -13.41
C ALA A 74 -6.60 -14.90 -12.35
N GLY A 75 -6.80 -13.91 -11.47
CA GLY A 75 -5.93 -13.62 -10.33
C GLY A 75 -6.06 -14.62 -9.18
N SER A 76 -7.10 -15.45 -9.15
CA SER A 76 -7.32 -16.41 -8.04
C SER A 76 -6.17 -17.41 -7.85
N ALA A 77 -5.46 -17.75 -8.92
CA ALA A 77 -4.27 -18.61 -8.90
C ALA A 77 -2.98 -17.90 -8.41
N GLY A 78 -3.06 -16.61 -8.11
CA GLY A 78 -2.00 -15.82 -7.49
C GLY A 78 -1.01 -15.14 -8.46
N PRO A 79 0.05 -14.52 -7.94
CA PRO A 79 0.98 -13.74 -8.76
C PRO A 79 1.75 -14.62 -9.76
N LEU A 80 2.10 -15.86 -9.41
CA LEU A 80 2.88 -16.74 -10.29
C LEU A 80 2.15 -17.09 -11.59
N SER A 81 0.81 -17.10 -11.61
CA SER A 81 0.04 -17.31 -12.84
C SER A 81 -0.12 -16.03 -13.68
N THR A 82 -0.05 -14.86 -13.06
CA THR A 82 -0.44 -13.59 -13.69
C THR A 82 0.74 -12.72 -14.10
N ILE A 83 1.88 -12.74 -13.40
CA ILE A 83 3.00 -11.81 -13.67
C ILE A 83 3.58 -11.94 -15.09
N PHE A 84 3.50 -13.12 -15.69
CA PHE A 84 3.98 -13.33 -17.07
C PHE A 84 3.15 -12.57 -18.11
N SER A 85 1.92 -12.16 -17.76
CA SER A 85 1.09 -11.32 -18.63
C SER A 85 1.73 -9.97 -18.97
N ALA A 86 2.56 -9.41 -18.08
CA ALA A 86 3.28 -8.16 -18.35
C ALA A 86 4.16 -8.28 -19.60
N ARG A 87 4.82 -9.45 -19.77
CA ARG A 87 5.66 -9.75 -20.92
C ARG A 87 4.84 -10.10 -22.17
N THR A 88 3.80 -10.93 -22.05
CA THR A 88 3.02 -11.34 -23.22
C THR A 88 2.26 -10.16 -23.84
N LEU A 89 1.75 -9.24 -23.02
CA LEU A 89 1.12 -8.00 -23.49
C LEU A 89 2.13 -7.09 -24.20
N GLY A 90 3.35 -6.98 -23.69
CA GLY A 90 4.43 -6.26 -24.36
C GLY A 90 4.80 -6.86 -25.72
N LEU A 91 4.99 -8.18 -25.77
CA LEU A 91 5.37 -8.89 -27.01
C LEU A 91 4.27 -8.87 -28.09
N THR A 92 3.01 -8.78 -27.69
CA THR A 92 1.86 -8.70 -28.61
C THR A 92 1.45 -7.28 -28.96
N GLY A 93 2.20 -6.27 -28.50
CA GLY A 93 1.92 -4.85 -28.78
C GLY A 93 0.69 -4.28 -28.06
N GLN A 94 0.13 -5.00 -27.10
CA GLN A 94 -1.05 -4.58 -26.32
C GLN A 94 -0.69 -3.71 -25.10
N LEU A 95 0.60 -3.55 -24.81
CA LEU A 95 1.09 -2.71 -23.72
C LEU A 95 2.45 -2.11 -24.11
N ALA A 96 2.54 -0.78 -24.07
CA ALA A 96 3.77 -0.07 -24.40
C ALA A 96 4.91 -0.42 -23.43
N ALA A 97 6.16 -0.33 -23.90
CA ALA A 97 7.34 -0.63 -23.08
C ALA A 97 7.43 0.23 -21.81
N SER A 98 7.02 1.51 -21.89
CA SER A 98 6.97 2.45 -20.77
C SER A 98 5.82 2.18 -19.79
N ALA A 99 4.76 1.50 -20.23
CA ALA A 99 3.57 1.20 -19.43
C ALA A 99 3.68 -0.13 -18.68
N GLN A 100 4.52 -1.05 -19.15
CA GLN A 100 4.73 -2.37 -18.55
C GLN A 100 5.15 -2.33 -17.05
N PRO A 101 6.03 -1.40 -16.60
CA PRO A 101 6.37 -1.29 -15.18
C PRO A 101 5.16 -0.95 -14.30
N ASP A 102 4.31 -0.02 -14.72
CA ASP A 102 3.14 0.37 -13.92
C ASP A 102 2.05 -0.70 -13.94
N TYR A 103 1.87 -1.41 -15.06
CA TYR A 103 1.04 -2.60 -15.11
C TYR A 103 1.50 -3.68 -14.12
N LEU A 104 2.80 -4.00 -14.10
CA LEU A 104 3.32 -4.99 -13.15
C LEU A 104 3.18 -4.51 -11.71
N SER A 105 3.38 -3.21 -11.45
CA SER A 105 3.17 -2.60 -10.13
C SER A 105 1.72 -2.76 -9.67
N GLY A 106 0.74 -2.45 -10.53
CA GLY A 106 -0.68 -2.60 -10.23
C GLY A 106 -1.08 -4.06 -10.01
N LEU A 107 -0.52 -4.98 -10.79
CA LEU A 107 -0.76 -6.41 -10.63
C LEU A 107 -0.27 -6.94 -9.28
N LEU A 108 0.97 -6.60 -8.89
CA LEU A 108 1.53 -7.07 -7.62
C LEU A 108 0.82 -6.44 -6.40
N ILE A 109 0.56 -5.13 -6.45
CA ILE A 109 -0.20 -4.42 -5.40
C ILE A 109 -1.62 -4.98 -5.31
N GLY A 110 -2.26 -5.32 -6.43
CA GLY A 110 -3.59 -5.94 -6.43
C GLY A 110 -3.62 -7.29 -5.72
N HIS A 111 -2.62 -8.15 -5.94
CA HIS A 111 -2.52 -9.43 -5.22
C HIS A 111 -2.33 -9.23 -3.72
N GLU A 112 -1.50 -8.28 -3.32
CA GLU A 112 -1.30 -7.91 -1.92
C GLU A 112 -2.60 -7.43 -1.28
N LEU A 113 -3.26 -6.43 -1.88
CA LEU A 113 -4.47 -5.82 -1.31
C LEU A 113 -5.65 -6.80 -1.31
N GLY A 114 -5.79 -7.62 -2.35
CA GLY A 114 -6.79 -8.69 -2.39
C GLY A 114 -6.55 -9.78 -1.35
N ALA A 115 -5.29 -10.08 -1.00
CA ALA A 115 -4.97 -10.97 0.11
C ALA A 115 -5.36 -10.35 1.46
N ILE A 116 -5.01 -9.08 1.69
CA ILE A 116 -5.32 -8.36 2.93
C ILE A 116 -6.84 -8.24 3.13
N ALA A 117 -7.58 -7.86 2.09
CA ALA A 117 -9.04 -7.79 2.17
C ALA A 117 -9.66 -9.13 2.58
N ARG A 118 -9.19 -10.25 2.00
CA ARG A 118 -9.65 -11.60 2.37
C ARG A 118 -9.29 -11.96 3.81
N LEU A 119 -8.06 -11.67 4.26
CA LEU A 119 -7.63 -11.93 5.63
C LEU A 119 -8.48 -11.16 6.65
N HIS A 120 -8.81 -9.90 6.37
CA HIS A 120 -9.70 -9.11 7.22
C HIS A 120 -11.12 -9.64 7.21
N LEU A 121 -11.70 -9.90 6.03
CA LEU A 121 -13.08 -10.40 5.91
C LEU A 121 -13.27 -11.82 6.46
N HIS A 122 -12.18 -12.58 6.64
CA HIS A 122 -12.23 -13.87 7.33
C HIS A 122 -12.52 -13.73 8.83
N ASN A 123 -12.03 -12.66 9.45
CA ASN A 123 -12.11 -12.42 10.89
C ASN A 123 -13.13 -11.33 11.28
N HIS A 124 -13.60 -10.54 10.31
CA HIS A 124 -14.45 -9.37 10.53
C HIS A 124 -15.51 -9.26 9.44
N GLU A 125 -16.67 -8.69 9.77
CA GLU A 125 -17.77 -8.50 8.82
C GLU A 125 -17.50 -7.39 7.80
N GLN A 126 -16.59 -6.46 8.10
CA GLN A 126 -16.34 -5.27 7.31
C GLN A 126 -14.85 -4.94 7.24
N LEU A 127 -14.45 -4.27 6.16
CA LEU A 127 -13.09 -3.75 6.01
C LEU A 127 -12.88 -2.49 6.88
N PRO A 128 -11.73 -2.34 7.56
CA PRO A 128 -11.44 -1.17 8.39
C PRO A 128 -11.06 0.04 7.55
N ALA A 129 -11.10 1.23 8.15
CA ALA A 129 -10.43 2.40 7.57
C ALA A 129 -8.90 2.20 7.56
N VAL A 130 -8.24 2.78 6.56
CA VAL A 130 -6.78 2.65 6.35
C VAL A 130 -6.06 3.97 6.57
N ILE A 131 -4.93 3.91 7.28
CA ILE A 131 -3.93 4.98 7.31
C ILE A 131 -2.71 4.50 6.52
N LEU A 132 -2.26 5.27 5.53
CA LEU A 132 -1.03 5.01 4.79
C LEU A 132 0.12 5.89 5.30
N ILE A 133 1.29 5.28 5.42
CA ILE A 133 2.55 5.94 5.77
C ILE A 133 3.60 5.56 4.72
N GLY A 134 4.09 6.51 3.95
CA GLY A 134 5.06 6.26 2.89
C GLY A 134 5.31 7.50 2.04
N SER A 135 6.01 7.33 0.92
CA SER A 135 6.15 8.40 -0.07
C SER A 135 4.84 8.66 -0.80
N ASP A 136 4.59 9.91 -1.19
CA ASP A 136 3.36 10.32 -1.87
C ASP A 136 3.04 9.44 -3.08
N SER A 137 4.03 9.21 -3.95
CA SER A 137 3.88 8.38 -5.15
C SER A 137 3.41 6.96 -4.87
N LEU A 138 3.90 6.34 -3.80
CA LEU A 138 3.54 4.97 -3.43
C LEU A 138 2.20 4.94 -2.69
N CYS A 139 1.97 5.91 -1.81
CA CYS A 139 0.67 6.09 -1.15
C CYS A 139 -0.46 6.32 -2.17
N THR A 140 -0.23 7.07 -3.25
CA THR A 140 -1.20 7.24 -4.34
C THR A 140 -1.58 5.91 -4.98
N ARG A 141 -0.60 5.06 -5.31
CA ARG A 141 -0.83 3.73 -5.92
C ARG A 141 -1.62 2.82 -4.97
N TYR A 142 -1.23 2.77 -3.70
CA TYR A 142 -1.91 1.95 -2.70
C TYR A 142 -3.31 2.47 -2.39
N ALA A 143 -3.53 3.78 -2.27
CA ALA A 143 -4.85 4.36 -2.07
C ALA A 143 -5.80 4.02 -3.22
N ARG A 144 -5.30 4.08 -4.46
CA ARG A 144 -6.05 3.68 -5.66
C ARG A 144 -6.46 2.21 -5.61
N GLY A 145 -5.52 1.32 -5.28
CA GLY A 145 -5.82 -0.12 -5.12
C GLY A 145 -6.79 -0.44 -3.98
N LEU A 146 -6.66 0.26 -2.84
CA LEU A 146 -7.52 0.08 -1.68
C LEU A 146 -8.96 0.47 -1.96
N ALA A 147 -9.17 1.55 -2.72
CA ALA A 147 -10.50 1.98 -3.14
C ALA A 147 -11.18 0.89 -4.00
N VAL A 148 -10.46 0.28 -4.94
CA VAL A 148 -10.98 -0.83 -5.77
C VAL A 148 -11.28 -2.07 -4.94
N CYS A 149 -10.50 -2.34 -3.88
CA CYS A 149 -10.74 -3.46 -2.97
C CYS A 149 -11.89 -3.21 -1.96
N GLY A 150 -12.53 -2.03 -1.99
CA GLY A 150 -13.70 -1.71 -1.17
C GLY A 150 -13.39 -1.21 0.25
N PHE A 151 -12.15 -0.79 0.53
CA PHE A 151 -11.84 -0.18 1.83
C PHE A 151 -12.56 1.17 1.98
N PRO A 152 -13.26 1.43 3.10
CA PRO A 152 -14.22 2.53 3.23
C PRO A 152 -13.57 3.93 3.31
N GLY A 153 -12.26 4.02 3.54
CA GLY A 153 -11.55 5.28 3.59
C GLY A 153 -10.05 5.09 3.74
N VAL A 154 -9.28 5.94 3.06
CA VAL A 154 -7.83 5.98 3.12
C VAL A 154 -7.39 7.38 3.51
N THR A 155 -6.56 7.47 4.53
CA THR A 155 -5.94 8.72 4.98
C THR A 155 -4.43 8.58 4.95
N LEU A 156 -3.71 9.68 4.72
CA LEU A 156 -2.25 9.68 4.72
C LEU A 156 -1.78 10.29 6.04
N ALA A 157 -0.85 9.62 6.71
CA ALA A 157 -0.22 10.13 7.92
C ALA A 157 1.12 10.78 7.57
N GLU A 158 1.05 12.09 7.31
CA GLU A 158 2.23 12.92 7.05
C GLU A 158 3.13 13.02 8.30
N GLN A 159 4.45 12.97 8.07
CA GLN A 159 5.46 13.11 9.12
C GLN A 159 5.30 12.11 10.27
N ALA A 160 4.79 10.90 9.99
CA ALA A 160 4.53 9.90 11.03
C ALA A 160 5.80 9.54 11.80
N THR A 161 6.95 9.45 11.11
CA THR A 161 8.25 9.15 11.71
C THR A 161 8.68 10.24 12.68
N GLU A 162 8.62 11.49 12.26
CA GLU A 162 9.04 12.66 13.05
C GLU A 162 8.15 12.82 14.29
N ARG A 163 6.83 12.68 14.11
CA ARG A 163 5.87 12.70 15.22
C ARG A 163 6.11 11.55 16.19
N GLY A 164 6.38 10.35 15.68
CA GLY A 164 6.69 9.17 16.49
C GLY A 164 7.96 9.35 17.32
N LEU A 165 9.06 9.78 16.68
CA LEU A 165 10.33 10.08 17.35
C LEU A 165 10.17 11.18 18.40
N TRP A 166 9.41 12.24 18.10
CA TRP A 166 9.10 13.28 19.08
C TRP A 166 8.35 12.73 20.29
N GLN A 167 7.33 11.90 20.10
CA GLN A 167 6.60 11.28 21.21
C GLN A 167 7.52 10.39 22.06
N VAL A 168 8.39 9.60 21.43
CA VAL A 168 9.40 8.79 22.14
C VAL A 168 10.33 9.69 22.96
N ALA A 169 10.84 10.77 22.39
CA ALA A 169 11.73 11.70 23.07
C ALA A 169 11.06 12.39 24.28
N VAL A 170 9.79 12.79 24.14
CA VAL A 170 9.00 13.36 25.24
C VAL A 170 8.78 12.34 26.36
N GLN A 171 8.41 11.10 26.02
CA GLN A 171 8.19 10.04 27.02
C GLN A 171 9.50 9.59 27.70
N ALA A 172 10.62 9.67 26.99
CA ALA A 172 11.94 9.42 27.55
C ALA A 172 12.51 10.59 28.38
N GLY A 173 11.80 11.72 28.47
CA GLY A 173 12.27 12.91 29.19
C GLY A 173 13.40 13.67 28.51
N LEU A 174 13.69 13.39 27.23
CA LEU A 174 14.73 14.06 26.46
C LEU A 174 14.33 15.47 26.01
N ILE A 175 13.02 15.72 25.93
CA ILE A 175 12.45 17.01 25.53
C ILE A 175 11.36 17.41 26.51
N ALA A 176 11.42 18.65 27.02
CA ALA A 176 10.38 19.20 27.88
C ALA A 176 9.07 19.35 27.11
N ARG A 177 7.98 18.82 27.67
CA ARG A 177 6.63 19.02 27.13
C ARG A 177 6.26 20.49 27.36
N ARG A 178 6.31 21.33 26.30
CA ARG A 178 5.82 22.71 26.40
C ARG A 178 4.36 22.67 26.87
N SER A 179 4.10 23.17 28.07
CA SER A 179 2.76 23.49 28.52
C SER A 179 2.25 24.61 27.63
N SER A 180 1.12 24.40 26.94
CA SER A 180 0.44 25.45 26.20
C SER A 180 0.00 26.53 27.20
N GLN A 181 0.84 27.55 27.42
CA GLN A 181 0.42 28.74 28.13
C GLN A 181 -0.61 29.45 27.26
N HIS A 182 -1.81 29.60 27.82
CA HIS A 182 -2.86 30.48 27.31
C HIS A 182 -2.26 31.82 26.88
N ILE A 183 -2.28 32.11 25.58
CA ILE A 183 -2.30 33.47 25.10
C ILE A 183 -3.67 34.02 25.54
N ARG A 184 -3.69 34.76 26.66
CA ARG A 184 -4.79 35.68 26.94
C ARG A 184 -4.47 36.95 26.18
N GLU A 185 -5.19 37.16 25.08
CA GLU A 185 -5.30 38.47 24.44
C GLU A 185 -5.87 39.46 25.47
N VAL A 186 -5.23 40.64 25.55
CA VAL A 186 -5.79 41.88 26.08
C VAL A 186 -5.83 42.85 24.90
#